data_AF-A0A926S964-F1
#
_entry.id   AF-A0A926S964-F1
#
_cell.length_a   1.000
_cell.length_b   1.000
_cell.length_c   1.000
_cell.angle_alpha   90.00
_cell.angle_beta   90.00
_cell.angle_gamma   90.00
#
_symmetry.space_group_name_H-M   'P 1'
#
loop_
_entity.id
_entity.type
_entity.pdbx_description
1 polymer ?
#
loop_
_entity_poly.entity_id
_entity_poly.type
_entity_poly.pdbx_seq_one_letter_code
_entity_poly.pdbx_strand_id
1 'polypeptide(L)'
;MELQQNLAPINSCLTQILGGYEIIPANFGWHIHKGETYFGLLQYQETRGWHGSAFSELPLDVQEQLQKIAQLDSSVLDLAA
;
A
#
# COMPACT_ATOMS: atom_id res chain seq x y z
N MET A 1 12.16 -3.25 16.51
CA MET A 1 10.69 -3.28 16.55
C MET A 1 10.23 -1.92 16.04
N GLU A 2 10.32 -1.66 14.74
CA GLU A 2 10.26 -0.29 14.21
C GLU A 2 9.44 -0.15 12.92
N LEU A 3 8.54 -1.08 12.62
CA LEU A 3 7.65 -0.94 11.45
C LEU A 3 6.53 0.09 11.66
N GLN A 4 6.27 0.51 12.90
CA GLN A 4 5.17 1.43 13.21
C GLN A 4 5.51 2.91 12.97
N GLN A 5 6.80 3.28 12.88
CA GLN A 5 7.21 4.68 12.87
C GLN A 5 7.12 5.35 11.48
N ASN A 6 6.98 4.59 10.38
CA ASN A 6 7.01 5.13 9.01
C ASN A 6 5.75 4.83 8.16
N LEU A 7 4.61 4.55 8.80
CA LEU A 7 3.36 4.24 8.09
C LEU A 7 2.61 5.47 7.58
N ALA A 8 2.90 6.67 8.12
CA ALA A 8 2.15 7.88 7.76
C ALA A 8 2.33 8.30 6.28
N PRO A 9 3.54 8.29 5.69
CA PRO A 9 3.73 8.58 4.26
C PRO A 9 3.04 7.54 3.38
N ILE A 10 3.16 6.25 3.73
CA ILE A 10 2.57 5.15 2.98
C ILE A 10 1.04 5.22 3.01
N ASN A 11 0.44 5.51 4.18
CA ASN A 11 -1.01 5.67 4.32
C ASN A 11 -1.53 6.85 3.49
N SER A 12 -0.83 7.98 3.49
CA SER A 12 -1.19 9.14 2.68
C SER A 12 -1.16 8.81 1.19
N CYS A 13 -0.11 8.10 0.75
CA CYS A 13 0.04 7.65 -0.62
C CYS A 13 -1.07 6.68 -1.03
N LEU A 14 -1.33 5.67 -0.20
CA LEU A 14 -2.41 4.70 -0.41
C LEU A 14 -3.78 5.38 -0.50
N THR A 15 -4.06 6.37 0.34
CA THR A 15 -5.34 7.11 0.32
C THR A 15 -5.54 7.88 -0.98
N GLN A 16 -4.45 8.37 -1.61
CA GLN A 16 -4.52 9.05 -2.90
C GLN A 16 -4.77 8.08 -4.06
N ILE A 17 -4.04 6.96 -4.09
CA ILE A 17 -4.13 5.97 -5.16
C ILE A 17 -5.45 5.20 -5.11
N LEU A 18 -5.85 4.80 -3.90
CA LEU A 18 -7.06 4.05 -3.64
C LEU A 18 -8.23 5.00 -3.36
N GLY A 19 -8.31 6.10 -4.09
CA GLY A 19 -9.43 7.04 -3.98
C GLY A 19 -10.77 6.33 -4.15
N GLY A 20 -11.61 6.42 -3.11
CA GLY A 20 -12.91 5.73 -3.06
C GLY A 20 -12.88 4.32 -2.47
N TYR A 21 -11.75 3.87 -1.96
CA TYR A 21 -11.64 2.70 -1.08
C TYR A 21 -11.48 3.14 0.37
N GLU A 22 -11.97 2.32 1.29
CA GLU A 22 -11.68 2.40 2.71
C GLU A 22 -10.44 1.54 3.00
N ILE A 23 -9.47 2.14 3.69
CA ILE A 23 -8.15 1.56 3.95
C ILE A 23 -7.95 1.47 5.45
N ILE A 24 -7.96 0.25 5.99
CA ILE A 24 -7.86 0.02 7.44
C ILE A 24 -6.49 -0.62 7.73
N PRO A 25 -5.61 0.04 8.51
CA PRO A 25 -4.33 -0.54 8.89
C PRO A 25 -4.49 -1.87 9.65
N ALA A 26 -3.60 -2.82 9.36
CA ALA A 26 -3.54 -4.15 9.96
C ALA A 26 -2.10 -4.48 10.39
N ASN A 27 -1.92 -5.55 11.16
CA ASN A 27 -0.60 -5.95 11.69
C ASN A 27 0.49 -6.15 10.61
N PHE A 28 0.12 -6.47 9.37
CA PHE A 28 1.05 -6.76 8.28
C PHE A 28 0.60 -6.17 6.93
N GLY A 29 -0.12 -5.04 6.96
CA GLY A 29 -0.61 -4.38 5.75
C GLY A 29 -1.87 -3.56 5.99
N TRP A 30 -2.77 -3.56 5.01
CA TRP A 30 -4.01 -2.79 4.99
C TRP A 30 -5.17 -3.62 4.47
N HIS A 31 -6.26 -3.65 5.22
CA HIS A 31 -7.53 -4.16 4.72
C HIS A 31 -8.11 -3.15 3.75
N ILE A 32 -8.43 -3.61 2.54
CA ILE A 32 -9.02 -2.78 1.49
C ILE A 32 -10.49 -3.10 1.38
N HIS A 33 -11.32 -2.07 1.45
CA HIS A 33 -12.77 -2.15 1.34
C HIS A 33 -13.27 -1.15 0.30
N LYS A 34 -14.41 -1.44 -0.33
CA LYS A 34 -15.13 -0.49 -1.18
C LYS A 34 -16.61 -0.55 -0.82
N GLY A 35 -17.05 0.41 0.01
CA GLY A 35 -18.32 0.28 0.71
C GLY A 35 -18.30 -0.97 1.59
N GLU A 36 -19.36 -1.78 1.53
CA GLU A 36 -19.49 -3.01 2.33
C GLU A 36 -18.64 -4.19 1.82
N THR A 37 -18.05 -4.07 0.62
CA THR A 37 -17.29 -5.17 0.02
C THR A 37 -15.85 -5.17 0.52
N TYR A 38 -15.43 -6.29 1.09
CA TYR A 38 -14.03 -6.53 1.45
C TYR A 38 -13.25 -7.10 0.26
N PHE A 39 -12.18 -6.43 -0.15
CA PHE A 39 -11.32 -6.81 -1.28
C PHE A 39 -10.13 -7.68 -0.85
N GLY A 40 -9.77 -7.66 0.43
CA GLY A 40 -8.66 -8.46 0.93
C GLY A 40 -7.60 -7.67 1.68
N LEU A 41 -6.48 -8.33 1.93
CA LEU A 41 -5.31 -7.73 2.56
C LEU A 41 -4.34 -7.27 1.47
N LEU A 42 -3.98 -5.98 1.50
CA LEU A 42 -2.89 -5.39 0.74
C LEU A 42 -1.65 -5.33 1.63
N GLN A 43 -0.51 -5.75 1.12
CA GLN A 43 0.75 -5.84 1.85
C GLN A 43 1.88 -5.24 1.02
N TYR A 44 2.90 -4.74 1.70
CA TYR A 44 4.12 -4.24 1.07
C TYR A 44 5.32 -4.98 1.65
N GLN A 45 6.21 -5.43 0.76
CA GLN A 45 7.50 -6.03 1.10
C GLN A 45 8.57 -5.40 0.23
N GLU A 46 9.66 -4.91 0.79
CA GLU A 46 10.72 -4.21 0.03
C GLU A 46 11.24 -5.00 -1.17
N THR A 47 11.44 -6.31 -1.02
CA THR A 47 11.98 -7.17 -2.08
C THR A 47 10.95 -7.60 -3.13
N ARG A 48 9.65 -7.45 -2.83
CA ARG A 48 8.55 -7.96 -3.66
C ARG A 48 7.61 -6.87 -4.15
N GLY A 49 7.68 -5.67 -3.58
CA GLY A 49 6.74 -4.58 -3.76
C GLY A 49 5.38 -4.87 -3.12
N TRP A 50 4.34 -4.29 -3.70
CA TRP A 50 2.95 -4.50 -3.29
C TRP A 50 2.43 -5.87 -3.69
N HIS A 51 1.77 -6.56 -2.76
CA HIS A 51 1.19 -7.88 -2.97
C HIS A 51 0.01 -8.13 -2.01
N GLY A 52 -0.54 -9.35 -2.06
CA GLY A 52 -1.66 -9.77 -1.21
C GLY A 52 -2.94 -9.95 -2.00
N SER A 53 -3.99 -10.45 -1.34
CA SER A 53 -5.25 -10.79 -2.02
C SER A 53 -5.97 -9.55 -2.54
N ALA A 54 -5.88 -8.41 -1.85
CA ALA A 54 -6.45 -7.18 -2.36
C ALA A 54 -5.75 -6.71 -3.64
N PHE A 55 -4.42 -6.92 -3.76
CA PHE A 55 -3.66 -6.40 -4.90
C PHE A 55 -4.18 -6.94 -6.24
N SER A 56 -4.48 -8.24 -6.31
CA SER A 56 -5.01 -8.87 -7.53
C SER A 56 -6.45 -8.45 -7.87
N GLU A 57 -7.21 -7.99 -6.87
CA GLU A 57 -8.60 -7.53 -7.04
C GLU A 57 -8.70 -6.05 -7.40
N LEU A 58 -7.60 -5.30 -7.27
CA LEU A 58 -7.56 -3.89 -7.63
C LEU A 58 -7.52 -3.71 -9.16
N PRO A 59 -8.10 -2.62 -9.68
CA PRO A 59 -7.95 -2.25 -11.09
C PRO A 59 -6.48 -2.19 -11.54
N LEU A 60 -6.21 -2.52 -12.81
CA LEU A 60 -4.84 -2.60 -13.33
C LEU A 60 -4.08 -1.28 -13.21
N ASP A 61 -4.76 -0.15 -13.45
CA ASP A 61 -4.21 1.19 -13.30
C ASP A 61 -3.77 1.49 -11.85
N VAL A 62 -4.54 1.01 -10.88
CA VAL A 62 -4.21 1.09 -9.45
C VAL A 62 -3.00 0.22 -9.13
N GLN A 63 -2.95 -1.01 -9.65
CA GLN A 63 -1.81 -1.92 -9.46
C GLN A 63 -0.51 -1.29 -10.00
N GLU A 64 -0.56 -0.68 -11.19
CA GLU A 64 0.59 -0.01 -11.79
C GLU A 64 1.04 1.22 -10.99
N GLN A 65 0.11 2.01 -10.46
CA GLN A 65 0.44 3.16 -9.62
C GLN A 65 1.15 2.72 -8.34
N LEU A 66 0.64 1.67 -7.67
CA LEU A 66 1.28 1.08 -6.50
C LEU A 66 2.71 0.62 -6.80
N GLN A 67 2.92 -0.09 -7.92
CA GLN A 67 4.25 -0.55 -8.32
C GLN A 67 5.23 0.60 -8.62
N LYS A 68 4.76 1.71 -9.20
CA LYS A 68 5.62 2.89 -9.46
C LYS A 68 6.14 3.50 -8.16
N ILE A 69 5.33 3.53 -7.11
CA ILE A 69 5.74 4.06 -5.80
C ILE A 69 6.77 3.16 -5.13
N ALA A 70 6.59 1.84 -5.22
CA ALA A 70 7.59 0.89 -4.73
C ALA A 70 8.98 1.10 -5.37
N GLN A 71 9.03 1.59 -6.62
CA GLN A 71 10.27 1.92 -7.31
C GLN A 71 10.83 3.30 -6.94
N LEU A 72 9.97 4.27 -6.60
CA LEU A 72 10.36 5.61 -6.14
C LEU A 72 10.91 5.58 -4.70
N ASP A 73 10.38 4.72 -3.82
CA ASP A 73 10.84 4.58 -2.43
C ASP A 73 12.31 4.10 -2.33
N SER A 74 12.85 3.42 -3.35
CA SER A 74 14.28 3.11 -3.42
C SER A 74 15.19 4.34 -3.43
N SER A 75 14.73 5.50 -3.92
CA SER A 75 15.50 6.74 -3.94
C SER A 75 15.14 7.71 -2.82
N VAL A 76 13.98 7.54 -2.19
CA VAL A 76 13.49 8.44 -1.12
C VAL A 76 13.92 7.96 0.27
N LEU A 77 14.11 6.65 0.48
CA LEU A 77 14.62 6.09 1.74
C LEU A 77 16.13 6.33 1.96
N ASP A 78 16.89 6.64 0.90
CA ASP A 78 18.33 6.97 0.99
C ASP A 78 18.60 8.41 1.49
N LEU A 79 17.58 9.24 1.65
CA LEU A 79 17.70 10.61 2.18
C LEU A 79 17.39 10.73 3.68
N ALA A 80 17.10 9.60 4.34
CA ALA A 80 16.84 9.52 5.78
C ALA A 80 17.88 8.67 6.54
N ALA A 81 19.06 8.45 5.95
CA ALA A 81 20.22 7.80 6.59
C ALA A 81 21.21 8.84 7.15
#